data_AF-H0C422-F1
#
_entry.id   AF-H0C422-F1
#
_cell.length_a   1.000
_cell.length_b   1.000
_cell.length_c   1.000
_cell.angle_alpha   90.00
_cell.angle_beta   90.00
_cell.angle_gamma   90.00
#
_symmetry.space_group_name_H-M   'P 1'
#
loop_
_entity.id
_entity.type
_entity.pdbx_description
1 polymer ?
#
loop_
_entity_poly.entity_id
_entity_poly.type
_entity_poly.pdbx_seq_one_letter_code
_entity_poly.pdbx_strand_id
1 'polypeptide(L)'
;MPDCPRLPYCDRTQLRDWATPVANWAYVVAQLTTWRGWRNALLEQQVMVLLGVAMAMEDVCGCLREYSAQEVEAAVFQLLAQGKVICPELARSPLGGRTVFERA
;
A
#
# COMPACT_ATOMS: atom_id res chain seq x y z
N MET A 1 43.66 0.48 -10.08
CA MET A 1 42.41 1.07 -9.56
C MET A 1 41.27 0.19 -10.07
N PRO A 2 40.41 -0.38 -9.22
CA PRO A 2 39.30 -1.20 -9.70
C PRO A 2 38.25 -0.30 -10.34
N ASP A 3 37.80 -0.69 -11.53
CA ASP A 3 36.73 -0.03 -12.27
C ASP A 3 35.46 0.04 -11.43
N CYS A 4 35.04 1.26 -11.10
CA CYS A 4 33.74 1.50 -10.49
C CYS A 4 32.67 1.18 -11.54
N PRO A 5 31.77 0.21 -11.32
CA PRO A 5 30.74 -0.11 -12.29
C PRO A 5 29.87 1.14 -12.49
N ARG A 6 29.84 1.66 -13.73
CA ARG A 6 28.92 2.72 -14.13
C ARG A 6 27.50 2.19 -13.95
N LEU A 7 26.88 2.55 -12.83
CA LEU A 7 25.43 2.38 -12.67
C LEU A 7 24.78 3.06 -13.88
N PRO A 8 23.86 2.38 -14.58
CA PRO A 8 23.15 3.00 -15.70
C PRO A 8 22.48 4.27 -15.16
N TYR A 9 22.83 5.41 -15.75
CA TYR A 9 22.20 6.68 -15.43
C TYR A 9 20.70 6.52 -15.66
N CYS A 10 19.90 6.65 -14.60
CA CYS A 10 18.45 6.63 -14.70
C CYS A 10 18.03 7.90 -15.46
N ASP A 11 17.33 7.75 -16.58
CA ASP A 11 16.93 8.89 -17.40
C ASP A 11 15.97 9.81 -16.61
N ARG A 12 15.97 11.10 -16.92
CA ARG A 12 15.11 12.10 -16.24
C ARG A 12 13.62 11.79 -16.39
N THR A 13 13.23 11.14 -17.48
CA THR A 13 11.87 10.63 -17.70
C THR A 13 11.53 9.52 -16.71
N GLN A 14 12.41 8.52 -16.55
CA GLN A 14 12.27 7.44 -15.57
C GLN A 14 12.16 8.00 -14.15
N LEU A 15 12.97 9.00 -13.80
CA LEU A 15 12.89 9.68 -12.49
C LEU A 15 11.56 10.38 -12.25
N ARG A 16 10.88 10.89 -13.28
CA ARG A 16 9.52 11.46 -13.14
C ARG A 16 8.48 10.39 -12.86
N ASP A 17 8.61 9.22 -13.48
CA ASP A 17 7.69 8.10 -13.28
C ASP A 17 7.79 7.53 -11.85
N TRP A 18 8.90 7.81 -11.13
CA TRP A 18 9.04 7.49 -9.71
C TRP A 18 8.27 8.41 -8.76
N ALA A 19 7.76 9.56 -9.21
CA ALA A 19 7.08 10.50 -8.33
C ALA A 19 5.84 9.87 -7.66
N THR A 20 5.03 9.14 -8.41
CA THR A 20 3.82 8.46 -7.92
C THR A 20 4.12 7.34 -6.93
N PRO A 21 4.97 6.33 -7.24
CA PRO A 21 5.28 5.28 -6.28
C PRO A 21 5.96 5.82 -5.02
N VAL A 22 6.85 6.83 -5.14
CA VAL A 22 7.48 7.45 -3.97
C VAL A 22 6.44 8.15 -3.09
N ALA A 23 5.51 8.91 -3.67
CA ALA A 23 4.45 9.57 -2.91
C ALA A 23 3.52 8.55 -2.23
N ASN A 24 3.14 7.50 -2.94
CA ASN A 24 2.29 6.43 -2.40
C ASN A 24 2.97 5.70 -1.23
N TRP A 25 4.24 5.32 -1.38
CA TRP A 25 4.98 4.69 -0.29
C TRP A 25 5.25 5.64 0.88
N ALA A 26 5.49 6.93 0.63
CA ALA A 26 5.60 7.91 1.70
C ALA A 26 4.30 7.99 2.53
N TYR A 27 3.14 7.98 1.87
CA TYR A 27 1.85 7.93 2.53
C TYR A 27 1.63 6.62 3.31
N VAL A 28 1.89 5.47 2.69
CA VAL A 28 1.81 4.15 3.34
C VAL A 28 2.68 4.10 4.59
N VAL A 29 3.95 4.50 4.50
CA VAL A 29 4.88 4.49 5.62
C VAL A 29 4.41 5.42 6.75
N ALA A 30 3.89 6.61 6.43
CA ALA A 30 3.34 7.52 7.43
C ALA A 30 2.17 6.89 8.22
N GLN A 31 1.27 6.18 7.53
CA GLN A 31 0.19 5.44 8.19
C GLN A 31 0.74 4.33 9.08
N LEU A 32 1.67 3.51 8.58
CA LEU A 32 2.27 2.43 9.38
C LEU A 32 2.98 2.95 10.63
N THR A 33 3.66 4.09 10.55
CA THR A 33 4.31 4.71 11.71
C THR A 33 3.32 5.24 12.73
N THR A 34 2.22 5.85 12.27
CA THR A 34 1.15 6.36 13.14
C THR A 34 0.46 5.23 13.91
N TRP A 35 0.23 4.10 13.26
CA TRP A 35 -0.56 2.98 13.79
C TRP A 35 0.26 1.80 14.32
N ARG A 36 1.59 1.95 14.44
CA ARG A 36 2.53 0.87 14.82
C ARG A 36 2.17 0.16 16.14
N GLY A 37 1.57 0.88 17.09
CA GLY A 37 1.14 0.34 18.39
C GLY A 37 -0.24 -0.33 18.40
N TRP A 38 -1.01 -0.16 17.33
CA TRP A 38 -2.43 -0.52 17.25
C TRP A 38 -2.65 -1.72 16.33
N ARG A 39 -1.73 -2.67 16.37
CA ARG A 39 -1.83 -3.86 15.53
C ARG A 39 -3.03 -4.71 15.98
N ASN A 40 -4.02 -4.84 15.10
CA ASN A 40 -5.20 -5.67 15.33
C ASN A 40 -5.17 -6.89 14.39
N ALA A 41 -4.74 -8.04 14.92
CA ALA A 41 -4.62 -9.27 14.14
C ALA A 41 -5.96 -9.80 13.62
N LEU A 42 -7.06 -9.55 14.35
CA LEU A 42 -8.40 -9.94 13.89
C LEU A 42 -8.83 -9.11 12.69
N LEU A 43 -8.59 -7.80 12.74
CA LEU A 43 -8.86 -6.89 11.62
C LEU A 43 -8.02 -7.28 10.38
N GLU A 44 -6.72 -7.55 10.56
CA GLU A 44 -5.85 -8.06 9.48
C GLU A 44 -6.45 -9.33 8.83
N GLN A 45 -6.98 -10.26 9.62
CA GLN A 45 -7.61 -11.47 9.09
C GLN A 45 -8.93 -11.19 8.35
N GLN A 46 -9.78 -10.32 8.87
CA GLN A 46 -11.03 -9.92 8.20
C GLN A 46 -10.75 -9.24 6.86
N VAL A 47 -9.76 -8.34 6.81
CA VAL A 47 -9.30 -7.72 5.57
C VAL A 47 -8.81 -8.77 4.58
N MET A 48 -8.00 -9.74 5.02
CA MET A 48 -7.52 -10.83 4.15
C MET A 48 -8.64 -11.71 3.58
N VAL A 49 -9.75 -11.86 4.31
CA VAL A 49 -10.94 -12.59 3.82
C VAL A 49 -11.68 -11.76 2.76
N LEU A 50 -11.89 -10.47 3.01
CA LEU A 50 -12.57 -9.57 2.07
C LEU A 50 -11.78 -9.43 0.76
N LEU A 51 -10.46 -9.25 0.86
CA LEU A 51 -9.55 -9.14 -0.28
C LEU A 51 -9.28 -10.47 -0.99
N GLY A 52 -9.99 -11.55 -0.63
CA GLY A 52 -10.08 -12.76 -1.46
C GLY A 52 -10.66 -12.48 -2.84
N VAL A 53 -11.34 -11.33 -3.01
CA VAL A 53 -11.72 -10.74 -4.30
C VAL A 53 -11.14 -9.33 -4.38
N ALA A 54 -10.71 -8.91 -5.57
CA ALA A 54 -10.24 -7.55 -5.79
C ALA A 54 -11.31 -6.51 -5.41
N MET A 55 -10.97 -5.57 -4.53
CA MET A 55 -11.92 -4.64 -3.92
C MET A 55 -11.30 -3.26 -3.72
N ALA A 56 -12.09 -2.20 -3.88
CA ALA A 56 -11.65 -0.83 -3.63
C ALA A 56 -11.53 -0.55 -2.12
N MET A 57 -10.60 0.32 -1.72
CA MET A 57 -10.40 0.70 -0.31
C MET A 57 -11.69 1.21 0.34
N GLU A 58 -12.48 2.02 -0.38
CA GLU A 58 -13.75 2.55 0.14
C GLU A 58 -14.79 1.46 0.42
N ASP A 59 -14.80 0.39 -0.39
CA ASP A 59 -15.68 -0.76 -0.20
C ASP A 59 -15.21 -1.60 1.00
N VAL A 60 -13.90 -1.82 1.16
CA VAL A 60 -13.34 -2.53 2.32
C VAL A 60 -13.70 -1.80 3.62
N CYS A 61 -13.51 -0.47 3.67
CA CYS A 61 -13.95 0.37 4.77
C CYS A 61 -15.48 0.32 4.96
N GLY A 62 -16.24 0.26 3.87
CA GLY A 62 -17.69 0.13 3.87
C GLY A 62 -18.20 -1.20 4.42
N CYS A 63 -17.43 -2.29 4.31
CA CYS A 63 -17.73 -3.60 4.86
C CYS A 63 -17.34 -3.74 6.35
N LEU A 64 -16.34 -2.99 6.80
CA LEU A 64 -15.76 -3.06 8.16
C LEU A 64 -16.12 -1.81 9.00
N ARG A 65 -17.41 -1.45 9.02
CA ARG A 65 -17.91 -0.19 9.61
C ARG A 65 -17.74 -0.09 11.12
N GLU A 66 -17.49 -1.21 11.79
CA GLU A 66 -17.19 -1.28 13.21
C GLU A 66 -15.79 -0.75 13.56
N TYR A 67 -14.92 -0.58 12.57
CA TYR A 67 -13.59 0.02 12.69
C TYR A 67 -13.58 1.43 12.08
N SER A 68 -12.67 2.28 12.52
CA SER A 68 -12.44 3.55 11.82
C SER A 68 -11.78 3.31 10.46
N ALA A 69 -12.06 4.18 9.49
CA ALA A 69 -11.45 4.07 8.15
C ALA A 69 -9.90 4.07 8.23
N GLN A 70 -9.33 4.83 9.17
CA GLN A 70 -7.88 4.90 9.35
C GLN A 70 -7.29 3.58 9.90
N GLU A 71 -8.01 2.88 10.78
CA GLU A 71 -7.60 1.56 11.25
C GLU A 71 -7.64 0.52 10.13
N VAL A 72 -8.69 0.55 9.30
CA VAL A 72 -8.84 -0.35 8.14
C VAL A 72 -7.73 -0.08 7.12
N GLU A 73 -7.50 1.19 6.77
CA GLU A 73 -6.40 1.60 5.88
C GLU A 73 -5.05 1.14 6.41
N ALA A 74 -4.77 1.35 7.70
CA ALA A 74 -3.53 0.91 8.32
C ALA A 74 -3.37 -0.62 8.27
N ALA A 75 -4.44 -1.39 8.47
CA ALA A 75 -4.42 -2.85 8.36
C ALA A 75 -4.15 -3.31 6.92
N VAL A 76 -4.81 -2.72 5.92
CA VAL A 76 -4.55 -3.00 4.50
C VAL A 76 -3.10 -2.68 4.14
N PHE A 77 -2.59 -1.51 4.56
CA PHE A 77 -1.21 -1.11 4.32
C PHE A 77 -0.18 -1.98 5.03
N GLN A 78 -0.51 -2.47 6.23
CA GLN A 78 0.34 -3.40 6.96
C GLN A 78 0.43 -4.75 6.22
N LEU A 79 -0.66 -5.23 5.64
CA LEU A 79 -0.69 -6.44 4.81
C LEU A 79 0.02 -6.24 3.46
N LEU A 80 -0.12 -5.06 2.86
CA LEU A 80 0.61 -4.65 1.64
C LEU A 80 2.11 -4.65 1.88
N ALA A 81 2.58 -4.04 2.98
CA ALA A 81 4.00 -4.01 3.34
C ALA A 81 4.56 -5.40 3.65
N GLN A 82 3.72 -6.33 4.12
CA GLN A 82 4.08 -7.74 4.31
C GLN A 82 4.06 -8.56 3.02
N GLY A 83 3.60 -8.00 1.90
CA GLY A 83 3.43 -8.70 0.63
C GLY A 83 2.28 -9.73 0.61
N LYS A 84 1.33 -9.64 1.56
CA LYS A 84 0.15 -10.51 1.61
C LYS A 84 -1.02 -9.99 0.79
N VAL A 85 -1.01 -8.69 0.54
CA VAL A 85 -1.95 -7.96 -0.31
C VAL A 85 -1.13 -7.25 -1.37
N ILE A 86 -1.66 -7.16 -2.58
CA ILE A 86 -1.08 -6.40 -3.68
C ILE A 86 -2.02 -5.28 -4.10
N CYS A 87 -1.43 -4.23 -4.68
CA CYS A 87 -2.12 -3.13 -5.31
C CYS A 87 -1.52 -2.94 -6.70
N PRO A 88 -2.20 -3.39 -7.78
CA PRO A 88 -1.68 -3.31 -9.15
C PRO A 88 -1.38 -1.87 -9.61
N GLU A 89 -2.11 -0.91 -9.05
CA GLU A 89 -2.03 0.51 -9.42
C GLU A 89 -1.03 1.32 -8.58
N LEU A 90 -0.40 0.70 -7.57
CA LEU A 90 0.47 1.38 -6.61
C LEU A 90 1.62 2.17 -7.25
N ALA A 91 2.13 1.71 -8.39
CA ALA A 91 3.20 2.38 -9.12
C ALA A 91 2.71 3.37 -10.19
N ARG A 92 1.41 3.37 -10.50
CA ARG A 92 0.85 4.04 -11.68
C ARG A 92 -0.08 5.20 -11.32
N SER A 93 -0.80 5.07 -10.21
CA SER A 93 -1.85 6.02 -9.83
C SER A 93 -1.72 6.42 -8.36
N PRO A 94 -2.03 7.67 -8.00
CA PRO A 94 -2.07 8.09 -6.61
C PRO A 94 -3.07 7.26 -5.80
N LEU A 95 -2.69 6.90 -4.57
CA LEU A 95 -3.58 6.22 -3.64
C LEU A 95 -4.81 7.08 -3.30
N GLY A 96 -5.95 6.42 -3.13
CA GLY A 96 -7.24 7.01 -2.76
C GLY A 96 -8.32 5.95 -2.56
N GLY A 97 -9.54 6.35 -2.21
CA GLY A 97 -10.64 5.42 -1.88
C GLY A 97 -10.98 4.40 -2.98
N ARG A 98 -10.82 4.78 -4.25
CA ARG A 98 -11.08 3.91 -5.41
C ARG A 98 -9.95 2.95 -5.74
N THR A 99 -8.83 3.02 -5.01
CA THR A 99 -7.68 2.15 -5.25
C THR A 99 -8.05 0.72 -4.92
N VAL A 100 -7.81 -0.17 -5.87
CA VAL A 100 -8.13 -1.59 -5.74
C VAL A 100 -6.97 -2.36 -5.11
N PHE A 101 -7.32 -3.21 -4.15
CA PHE A 101 -6.45 -4.15 -3.47
C PHE A 101 -6.97 -5.57 -3.67
N GLU A 102 -6.05 -6.53 -3.68
CA GLU A 102 -6.39 -7.95 -3.73
C GLU A 102 -5.35 -8.77 -2.97
N ARG A 103 -5.72 -9.97 -2.55
CA ARG A 103 -4.78 -10.89 -1.92
C ARG A 103 -3.72 -11.34 -2.93
N ALA A 104 -2.47 -11.40 -2.47
CA ALA A 104 -1.33 -11.92 -3.24
C ALA A 104 -1.45 -13.42 -3.56
#